data_AF-A0A1I5GSZ6-F1
#
_entry.id   AF-A0A1I5GSZ6-F1
#
_cell.length_a   1.000
_cell.length_b   1.000
_cell.length_c   1.000
_cell.angle_alpha   90.00
_cell.angle_beta   90.00
_cell.angle_gamma   90.00
#
_symmetry.space_group_name_H-M   'P 1'
#
loop_
_entity.id
_entity.type
_entity.pdbx_description
1 polymer ?
#
loop_
_entity_poly.entity_id
_entity_poly.type
_entity_poly.pdbx_seq_one_letter_code
_entity_poly.pdbx_strand_id
1 'polypeptide(L)'
;MLHHVQSHPRFRGRGVGAALMNHARQIARDEMELEQLHLAARAGMGLEEFYGRLGWKEIGRWPGALRLGPGDDRDEILMVLDPL
;
A
#
# COMPACT_ATOMS: atom_id res chain seq x y z
N MET A 1 5.39 9.98 2.47
CA MET A 1 4.82 8.70 2.95
C MET A 1 3.31 8.73 2.69
N LEU A 2 2.74 7.68 2.09
CA LEU A 2 1.29 7.53 1.98
C LEU A 2 0.76 6.87 3.25
N HIS A 3 -0.22 7.50 3.90
CA HIS A 3 -0.72 7.02 5.19
C HIS A 3 -2.02 6.21 5.08
N HIS A 4 -2.95 6.59 4.20
CA HIS A 4 -4.26 5.94 4.13
C HIS A 4 -4.77 5.85 2.69
N VAL A 5 -5.15 4.63 2.30
CA VAL A 5 -5.84 4.35 1.05
C VAL A 5 -7.03 3.49 1.41
N GLN A 6 -8.23 4.03 1.25
CA GLN A 6 -9.45 3.32 1.55
C GLN A 6 -10.41 3.50 0.40
N SER A 7 -11.00 2.39 -0.03
CA SER A 7 -12.19 2.41 -0.87
C SER A 7 -13.34 1.84 -0.07
N HIS A 8 -14.52 2.40 -0.28
CA HIS A 8 -15.72 1.87 0.34
C HIS A 8 -15.91 0.40 -0.08
N PRO A 9 -16.18 -0.55 0.85
CA PRO A 9 -16.16 -1.99 0.57
C PRO A 9 -17.01 -2.43 -0.63
N ARG A 10 -18.18 -1.80 -0.81
CA ARG A 10 -19.09 -2.04 -1.95
C ARG A 10 -18.47 -1.79 -3.34
N PHE A 11 -17.38 -1.03 -3.43
CA PHE A 11 -16.70 -0.70 -4.68
C PHE A 11 -15.35 -1.41 -4.86
N ARG A 12 -15.03 -2.38 -3.99
CA ARG A 12 -13.85 -3.24 -4.17
C ARG A 12 -14.00 -4.08 -5.45
N GLY A 13 -12.87 -4.46 -6.04
CA GLY A 13 -12.84 -5.19 -7.31
C GLY A 13 -13.17 -4.34 -8.54
N ARG A 14 -13.42 -3.03 -8.39
CA ARG A 14 -13.71 -2.11 -9.51
C ARG A 14 -12.53 -1.25 -9.95
N GLY A 15 -11.32 -1.56 -9.48
CA GLY A 15 -10.11 -0.81 -9.85
C GLY A 15 -9.92 0.54 -9.15
N VAL A 16 -10.81 0.97 -8.24
CA VAL A 16 -10.71 2.28 -7.55
C VAL A 16 -9.37 2.45 -6.84
N GLY A 17 -8.91 1.44 -6.09
CA GLY A 17 -7.62 1.51 -5.40
C GLY A 17 -6.44 1.67 -6.37
N ALA A 18 -6.46 0.95 -7.49
CA ALA A 18 -5.42 1.06 -8.51
C ALA A 18 -5.42 2.45 -9.17
N ALA A 19 -6.60 3.01 -9.47
CA ALA A 19 -6.73 4.35 -10.00
C ALA A 19 -6.16 5.40 -9.03
N LEU A 20 -6.48 5.29 -7.73
CA LEU A 20 -5.94 6.18 -6.70
C LEU A 20 -4.40 6.09 -6.61
N MET A 21 -3.84 4.88 -6.64
CA MET A 21 -2.37 4.69 -6.57
C MET A 21 -1.65 5.21 -7.81
N ASN A 22 -2.21 4.98 -9.00
CA ASN A 22 -1.62 5.49 -10.23
C ASN A 22 -1.64 7.03 -10.27
N HIS A 23 -2.73 7.64 -9.80
CA HIS A 23 -2.81 9.09 -9.74
C HIS A 23 -1.88 9.67 -8.67
N ALA A 24 -1.76 9.02 -7.50
CA ALA A 24 -0.80 9.42 -6.47
C ALA A 24 0.65 9.36 -6.98
N ARG A 25 1.01 8.31 -7.72
CA ARG A 25 2.32 8.18 -8.39
C ARG A 25 2.55 9.33 -9.37
N GLN A 26 1.54 9.66 -10.19
CA GLN A 26 1.63 10.74 -11.17
C GLN A 26 1.91 12.09 -10.49
N ILE A 27 1.12 12.46 -9.48
CA ILE A 27 1.32 13.72 -8.73
C ILE A 27 2.71 13.73 -8.07
N ALA A 28 3.09 12.63 -7.43
CA ALA A 28 4.37 12.52 -6.73
C ALA A 28 5.56 12.74 -7.67
N ARG A 29 5.52 12.20 -8.89
CA ARG A 29 6.58 12.40 -9.88
C ARG A 29 6.50 13.77 -10.55
N ASP A 30 5.33 14.11 -11.10
CA ASP A 30 5.20 15.21 -12.07
C ASP A 30 5.04 16.59 -11.40
N GLU A 31 4.49 16.63 -10.19
CA GLU A 31 4.23 17.90 -9.48
C GLU A 31 5.12 18.08 -8.24
N MET A 32 5.47 16.99 -7.57
CA MET A 32 6.25 17.03 -6.33
C MET A 32 7.72 16.66 -6.52
N GLU A 33 8.12 16.21 -7.71
CA GLU A 33 9.50 15.80 -8.05
C GLU A 33 10.09 14.79 -7.06
N LEU A 34 9.24 13.90 -6.52
CA LEU A 34 9.68 12.84 -5.62
C LEU A 34 10.34 11.71 -6.41
N GLU A 35 11.36 11.10 -5.83
CA GLU A 35 12.04 9.94 -6.42
C GLU A 35 11.34 8.62 -6.08
N GLN A 36 10.67 8.56 -4.92
CA GLN A 36 10.09 7.34 -4.38
C GLN A 36 8.89 7.61 -3.47
N LEU A 37 8.01 6.62 -3.34
CA LEU A 37 6.90 6.60 -2.38
C LEU A 37 7.05 5.42 -1.42
N HIS A 38 6.62 5.63 -0.17
CA HIS A 38 6.67 4.63 0.91
C HIS A 38 5.30 4.50 1.54
N LEU A 39 4.93 3.27 1.92
CA LEU A 39 3.74 2.96 2.70
C LEU A 39 3.97 1.81 3.67
N ALA A 40 3.11 1.73 4.69
CA ALA A 40 2.95 0.55 5.52
C ALA A 40 1.62 -0.15 5.14
N ALA A 41 1.69 -1.45 4.90
CA ALA A 41 0.54 -2.31 4.60
C ALA A 41 0.37 -3.36 5.68
N ARG A 42 -0.87 -3.79 5.88
CA ARG A 42 -1.19 -4.89 6.80
C ARG A 42 -1.24 -6.21 6.04
N ALA A 43 -0.52 -7.20 6.55
CA ALA A 43 -0.50 -8.55 6.00
C ALA A 43 -1.87 -9.26 6.10
N GLY A 44 -2.07 -10.25 5.22
CA GLY A 44 -3.22 -11.16 5.30
C GLY A 44 -4.53 -10.62 4.74
N MET A 45 -4.49 -9.50 4.00
CA MET A 45 -5.64 -8.93 3.29
C MET A 45 -5.46 -8.89 1.76
N GLY A 46 -4.43 -9.56 1.24
CA GLY A 46 -4.07 -9.52 -0.19
C GLY A 46 -3.48 -8.17 -0.63
N LEU A 47 -3.02 -7.35 0.32
CA LEU A 47 -2.45 -6.03 0.02
C LEU A 47 -1.07 -6.16 -0.63
N GLU A 48 -0.30 -7.18 -0.26
CA GLU A 48 1.00 -7.49 -0.85
C GLU A 48 0.88 -7.74 -2.35
N GLU A 49 -0.09 -8.56 -2.75
CA GLU A 49 -0.37 -8.83 -4.16
C GLU A 49 -0.93 -7.60 -4.87
N PHE A 50 -1.86 -6.88 -4.24
CA PHE A 50 -2.44 -5.67 -4.80
C PHE A 50 -1.37 -4.60 -5.09
N TYR A 51 -0.52 -4.27 -4.12
CA TYR A 51 0.55 -3.29 -4.28
C TYR A 51 1.66 -3.84 -5.19
N GLY A 52 2.00 -5.13 -5.11
CA GLY A 52 2.98 -5.77 -5.99
C GLY A 52 2.60 -5.64 -7.47
N ARG A 53 1.33 -5.84 -7.82
CA ARG A 53 0.82 -5.62 -9.19
C ARG A 53 0.94 -4.17 -9.68
N LEU A 54 1.07 -3.22 -8.76
CA LEU A 54 1.27 -1.79 -9.05
C LEU A 54 2.76 -1.39 -9.02
N GLY A 55 3.67 -2.34 -8.87
CA GLY A 55 5.13 -2.13 -8.90
C GLY A 55 5.76 -1.85 -7.53
N TRP A 56 5.00 -1.91 -6.45
CA TRP A 56 5.54 -1.75 -5.11
C TRP A 56 6.34 -2.98 -4.70
N LYS A 57 7.39 -2.78 -3.91
CA LYS A 57 8.28 -3.82 -3.40
C LYS A 57 8.30 -3.79 -1.88
N GLU A 58 8.20 -4.96 -1.26
CA GLU A 58 8.44 -5.11 0.17
C GLU A 58 9.92 -4.83 0.48
N ILE A 59 10.16 -3.95 1.45
CA ILE A 59 11.51 -3.59 1.94
C ILE A 59 11.69 -3.91 3.42
N GLY A 60 10.61 -4.28 4.12
CA GLY A 60 10.66 -4.65 5.52
C GLY A 60 9.34 -5.26 5.97
N ARG A 61 9.42 -6.09 7.00
CA ARG A 61 8.26 -6.75 7.61
C ARG A 61 8.50 -6.86 9.10
N TRP A 62 7.52 -6.45 9.88
CA TRP A 62 7.49 -6.64 11.32
C TRP A 62 6.44 -7.70 11.67
N PRO A 63 6.88 -8.93 12.00
CA PRO A 63 5.97 -10.02 12.34
C PRO A 63 5.09 -9.70 13.55
N GLY A 64 3.78 -9.91 13.43
CA GLY A 64 2.81 -9.76 14.54
C GLY A 64 2.71 -8.36 15.15
N ALA A 65 3.11 -7.31 14.43
CA ALA A 65 3.11 -5.94 14.91
C ALA A 65 1.71 -5.35 15.19
N LEU A 66 0.68 -5.89 14.53
CA LEU A 66 -0.67 -5.33 14.56
C LEU A 66 -1.65 -6.32 15.20
N ARG A 67 -2.22 -5.98 16.36
CA ARG A 67 -3.29 -6.78 16.99
C ARG A 67 -4.67 -6.25 16.63
N LEU A 68 -5.43 -7.00 15.84
CA LEU A 68 -6.80 -6.63 15.45
C LEU A 68 -7.87 -7.26 16.35
N GLY A 69 -7.52 -8.32 17.05
CA GLY A 69 -8.37 -9.03 17.99
C GLY A 69 -7.60 -10.14 18.70
N PRO A 70 -8.23 -10.85 19.65
CA PRO A 70 -7.58 -11.98 20.33
C PRO A 70 -7.14 -13.05 19.32
N GLY A 71 -5.83 -13.31 19.25
CA GLY A 71 -5.25 -14.28 18.31
C GLY A 71 -5.19 -13.81 16.85
N ASP A 72 -5.55 -12.56 16.56
CA ASP A 72 -5.48 -11.96 15.23
C ASP A 72 -4.35 -10.92 15.18
N ASP A 73 -3.13 -11.41 15.34
CA ASP A 73 -1.91 -10.63 15.16
C ASP A 73 -1.46 -10.71 13.69
N ARG A 74 -1.17 -9.56 13.09
CA ARG A 74 -0.80 -9.41 11.69
C ARG A 74 0.51 -8.67 11.56
N ASP A 75 1.26 -8.99 10.52
CA ASP A 75 2.48 -8.26 10.22
C ASP A 75 2.17 -6.87 9.69
N GLU A 76 3.05 -5.93 10.02
CA GLU A 76 3.18 -4.67 9.29
C GLU A 76 4.26 -4.83 8.22
N ILE A 77 3.96 -4.41 7.00
CA ILE A 77 4.83 -4.57 5.83
C ILE A 77 5.16 -3.18 5.32
N LEU A 78 6.44 -2.85 5.27
CA LEU A 78 6.94 -1.62 4.66
C LEU A 78 7.18 -1.86 3.17
N MET A 79 6.60 -1.02 2.33
CA MET A 79 6.73 -1.11 0.88
C MET A 79 7.19 0.21 0.27
N VAL A 80 8.01 0.09 -0.77
CA VAL A 80 8.50 1.21 -1.58
C VAL A 80 8.04 1.09 -3.03
N LEU A 81 7.76 2.23 -3.67
CA LEU A 81 7.61 2.37 -5.11
C LEU A 81 8.73 3.31 -5.60
N ASP A 82 9.67 2.74 -6.34
CA ASP A 82 10.87 3.41 -6.85
C ASP A 82 11.34 2.67 -8.13
N PRO A 83 11.62 3.38 -9.25
CA PRO A 83 11.40 4.82 -9.46
C PRO A 83 9.93 5.17 -9.73
N LEU A 84 9.54 6.42 -9.42
CA LEU A 84 8.22 6.97 -9.76
C LEU A 84 8.06 7.32 -11.24
#